data_AF-A0A1C6JY37-F1
#
_entry.id   AF-A0A1C6JY37-F1
#
_cell.length_a   1.000
_cell.length_b   1.000
_cell.length_c   1.000
_cell.angle_alpha   90.00
_cell.angle_beta   90.00
_cell.angle_gamma   90.00
#
_symmetry.space_group_name_H-M   'P 1'
#
loop_
_entity.id
_entity.type
_entity.pdbx_description
1 polymer ?
#
loop_
_entity_poly.entity_id
_entity_poly.type
_entity_poly.pdbx_seq_one_letter_code
_entity_poly.pdbx_strand_id
1 'polypeptide(L)' 'MVCPKCNSERIEGGKLTNPYGIIFVADSSAFMNSKKSSISAKVCLDCGNIFDFKADELKNLNK' A
#
# COMPACT_ATOMS: atom_id res chain seq x y z
N MET A 1 17.09 -5.75 -2.23
CA MET A 1 15.87 -5.63 -3.05
C MET A 1 16.13 -4.54 -4.06
N VAL A 2 15.74 -4.72 -5.33
CA VAL A 2 15.99 -3.75 -6.40
C VAL A 2 14.68 -3.28 -7.01
N CYS A 3 14.67 -2.07 -7.59
CA CYS A 3 13.53 -1.57 -8.32
C CYS A 3 13.26 -2.47 -9.54
N PRO A 4 12.04 -2.99 -9.74
CA PRO A 4 11.74 -3.88 -10.87
C PRO A 4 11.73 -3.17 -12.23
N LYS A 5 11.81 -1.83 -12.25
CA LYS A 5 11.76 -1.02 -13.46
C LYS A 5 13.13 -0.52 -13.93
N CYS A 6 14.00 -0.11 -13.00
CA CYS A 6 15.31 0.47 -13.33
C CYS A 6 16.50 -0.19 -12.62
N ASN A 7 16.27 -1.29 -11.88
CA ASN A 7 17.27 -2.02 -11.10
C ASN A 7 18.02 -1.21 -10.02
N SER A 8 17.60 0.02 -9.72
CA SER A 8 18.18 0.81 -8.63
C SER A 8 17.95 0.16 -7.26
N GLU A 9 18.93 0.31 -6.37
CA GLU A 9 18.88 -0.08 -4.96
C GLU A 9 18.34 1.02 -4.04
N ARG A 10 18.19 2.25 -4.54
CA ARG A 10 17.70 3.40 -3.78
C ARG A 10 16.18 3.32 -3.61
N ILE A 11 15.75 2.56 -2.60
CA ILE A 11 14.35 2.25 -2.31
C ILE A 11 13.98 2.76 -0.93
N GLU A 12 12.84 3.43 -0.83
CA GLU A 12 12.28 3.92 0.43
C GLU A 12 10.88 3.33 0.65
N GLY A 13 10.56 3.01 1.91
CA GLY A 13 9.23 2.54 2.31
C GLY A 13 8.40 3.70 2.86
N GLY A 14 7.12 3.75 2.51
CA GLY A 14 6.20 4.79 2.97
C GLY A 14 4.75 4.34 2.98
N LYS A 15 3.89 5.18 3.55
CA LYS A 15 2.44 4.98 3.55
C LYS A 15 1.79 5.85 2.48
N LEU A 16 0.78 5.33 1.81
CA LEU A 16 -0.07 6.14 0.94
C LEU A 16 -1.00 6.98 1.83
N THR A 17 -0.77 8.30 1.88
CA THR A 17 -1.45 9.24 2.79
C THR A 17 -2.54 10.09 2.13
N ASN A 18 -2.66 10.04 0.80
CA ASN A 18 -3.62 10.87 0.06
C ASN A 18 -5.03 10.24 0.10
N PRO A 19 -6.11 11.01 0.34
CA PRO A 19 -7.51 10.55 0.17
C PRO A 19 -7.85 10.05 -1.23
N TYR A 20 -7.11 10.47 -2.27
CA TYR A 20 -7.22 9.95 -3.64
C TYR A 20 -6.31 8.74 -3.90
N GLY A 21 -5.58 8.28 -2.89
CA GLY A 21 -4.86 7.02 -2.93
C GLY A 21 -5.83 5.85 -3.12
N ILE A 22 -5.35 4.75 -3.69
CA ILE A 22 -6.14 3.58 -4.04
C ILE A 22 -6.89 3.06 -2.80
N ILE A 23 -8.21 3.28 -2.76
CA ILE A 23 -9.09 2.73 -1.72
C ILE A 23 -9.63 1.41 -2.26
N PHE A 24 -9.20 0.30 -1.66
CA PHE A 24 -9.85 -0.99 -1.89
C PHE A 24 -11.13 -1.05 -1.05
N VAL A 25 -12.28 -1.06 -1.72
CA VAL A 25 -13.61 -1.20 -1.10
C VAL A 25 -14.18 -2.53 -1.56
N ALA A 26 -14.36 -3.49 -0.65
CA ALA A 26 -15.00 -4.77 -0.97
C ALA A 26 -16.52 -4.57 -1.09
N ASP A 27 -17.21 -5.24 -2.02
CA ASP A 27 -18.67 -5.06 -2.20
C ASP A 27 -19.49 -5.37 -0.92
N SER A 28 -18.99 -6.28 -0.08
CA SER A 28 -19.59 -6.59 1.23
C SER A 28 -19.51 -5.44 2.25
N SER A 29 -18.64 -4.46 2.04
CA SER A 29 -18.51 -3.27 2.90
C SER A 29 -19.65 -2.26 2.75
N ALA A 30 -20.51 -2.39 1.74
CA ALA A 30 -21.70 -1.53 1.63
C ALA A 30 -22.69 -1.73 2.80
N PHE A 31 -22.62 -2.87 3.49
CA PHE A 31 -23.54 -3.24 4.57
C PHE A 31 -22.87 -3.28 5.96
N MET A 32 -21.56 -3.04 6.05
CA MET A 32 -20.82 -3.00 7.32
C MET A 32 -19.95 -1.76 7.37
N ASN A 33 -19.86 -1.09 8.52
CA ASN A 33 -18.89 -0.02 8.77
C ASN A 33 -17.46 -0.55 8.58
N SER A 34 -16.97 -0.59 7.34
CA SER A 34 -15.69 -1.22 7.02
C SER A 34 -14.55 -0.38 7.56
N LYS A 35 -13.71 -1.01 8.38
CA LYS A 35 -12.42 -0.42 8.77
C LYS A 35 -11.56 -0.25 7.52
N LYS A 36 -11.11 0.98 7.31
CA LYS A 36 -10.16 1.31 6.23
C LYS A 36 -8.76 0.92 6.70
N SER A 37 -8.10 0.01 5.99
CA SER A 37 -6.69 -0.30 6.25
C SER A 37 -5.78 0.67 5.50
N SER A 38 -4.73 1.17 6.15
CA SER A 38 -3.69 1.91 5.44
C SER A 38 -2.89 0.97 4.53
N ILE A 39 -2.45 1.49 3.38
CA ILE A 39 -1.58 0.76 2.46
C ILE A 39 -0.17 1.35 2.56
N SER A 40 0.78 0.50 2.94
CA SER A 40 2.21 0.76 2.80
C SER A 40 2.69 0.32 1.43
N ALA A 41 3.65 1.05 0.86
CA ALA A 41 4.29 0.72 -0.40
C ALA A 41 5.78 1.11 -0.35
N LYS A 42 6.53 0.69 -1.37
CA LYS A 42 7.90 1.13 -1.60
C LYS A 42 7.98 1.98 -2.85
N VAL A 43 8.85 2.99 -2.83
CA VAL A 43 9.15 3.85 -3.97
C VAL A 43 10.63 3.78 -4.30
N CYS A 44 10.95 3.72 -5.59
CA CYS A 44 12.31 3.90 -6.06
C CYS A 44 12.61 5.40 -6.20
N LEU A 45 13.66 5.88 -5.54
CA LEU A 45 14.04 7.30 -5.53
C LEU A 45 14.62 7.79 -6.86
N ASP A 46 15.07 6.87 -7.73
CA ASP A 46 15.66 7.24 -9.02
C ASP A 46 14.64 7.30 -10.15
N CYS A 47 13.67 6.38 -10.21
CA CYS A 47 12.68 6.32 -11.31
C CYS A 47 11.24 6.59 -10.89
N GLY A 48 10.98 6.79 -9.59
CA GLY A 48 9.64 7.06 -9.04
C GLY A 48 8.68 5.87 -9.07
N ASN A 49 9.13 4.67 -9.45
CA ASN A 49 8.26 3.49 -9.50
C ASN A 49 7.80 3.08 -8.09
N ILE A 50 6.49 2.91 -7.90
CA ILE A 50 5.87 2.45 -6.66
C ILE A 50 5.50 0.97 -6.77
N PHE A 51 5.86 0.16 -5.78
CA PHE A 51 5.71 -1.30 -5.78
C PHE A 51 5.67 -1.90 -4.35
N ASP A 52 5.47 -3.22 -4.23
CA ASP A 52 5.41 -3.93 -2.94
C ASP A 52 4.32 -3.38 -1.98
N PHE A 53 3.10 -3.23 -2.49
CA PHE A 53 1.95 -2.75 -1.74
C PHE A 53 1.49 -3.75 -0.66
N LYS A 54 1.25 -3.28 0.56
CA LYS A 54 0.82 -4.08 1.72
C LYS A 54 -0.26 -3.34 2.52
N ALA A 55 -1.28 -4.06 2.98
CA ALA A 55 -2.27 -3.53 3.91
C ALA A 55 -1.80 -3.69 5.36
N ASP A 56 -1.75 -2.60 6.13
CA ASP A 56 -1.06 -2.56 7.43
C ASP A 56 -1.87 -3.11 8.62
N GLU A 57 -3.11 -3.56 8.43
CA GLU A 57 -4.00 -3.92 9.56
C GLU A 57 -4.66 -5.30 9.47
N LEU A 58 -4.30 -6.13 8.49
CA LEU A 58 -4.85 -7.48 8.37
C LEU A 58 -4.50 -8.42 9.54
N LYS A 59 -3.51 -8.07 10.38
CA LYS A 59 -3.06 -8.92 11.50
C LYS A 59 -4.02 -8.97 12.70
N ASN A 60 -4.94 -8.02 12.83
CA ASN A 60 -5.84 -7.92 14.00
C ASN A 60 -7.27 -8.42 13.74
N LEU A 61 -7.55 -9.04 12.58
CA LEU A 61 -8.86 -9.60 12.25
C LEU A 61 -9.03 -11.09 12.66
N ASN A 62 -7.96 -11.74 13.13
CA ASN A 62 -7.95 -13.15 13.54
C ASN A 62 -7.77 -13.37 15.06
N LYS A 63 -8.37 -12.53 15.91
CA LYS A 63 -8.34 -12.74 17.37
C LYS A 63 -9.73 -12.80 17.95
#